data_AF-A0AAE7CAU7-F1
#
_entry.id   AF-A0AAE7CAU7-F1
#
_cell.length_a   1.000
_cell.length_b   1.000
_cell.length_c   1.000
_cell.angle_alpha   90.00
_cell.angle_beta   90.00
_cell.angle_gamma   90.00
#
_symmetry.space_group_name_H-M   'P 1'
#
loop_
_entity.id
_entity.type
_entity.pdbx_description
1 polymer ?
#
loop_
_entity_poly.entity_id
_entity_poly.type
_entity_poly.pdbx_seq_one_letter_code
_entity_poly.pdbx_strand_id
1 'polypeptide(L)'
;MSVADRADLPLFHAPDGTAHVDRRGLSADTPRSWRRAHDPAVVRRRAGIRAAAIGGGALVLSLLGGAAGLAVTSAVWGPVGDGANLVGGAGLGFLVVSWILLAALLLHRPVAELPDVVRVPDDVLAAAPAGADSARLWSWSVASAAEAALRPHLHHRLQVERPGQEGEARAAREEYRRAYRDHVAACGEMGSTPREPAVPLDTRT
;
A
#
# COMPACT_ATOMS: atom_id res chain seq x y z
N MET A 1 28.62 -14.07 -2.82
CA MET A 1 27.77 -15.27 -3.05
C MET A 1 26.84 -14.94 -4.20
N SER A 2 26.80 -15.80 -5.22
CA SER A 2 25.82 -15.61 -6.29
C SER A 2 24.50 -16.23 -5.85
N VAL A 3 23.40 -15.69 -6.35
CA VAL A 3 22.05 -16.22 -6.08
C VAL A 3 21.91 -17.68 -6.54
N ALA A 4 22.71 -18.11 -7.52
CA ALA A 4 22.75 -19.49 -8.01
C ALA A 4 23.25 -20.51 -6.96
N ASP A 5 23.87 -20.05 -5.86
CA ASP A 5 24.46 -20.90 -4.82
C ASP A 5 23.44 -21.33 -3.72
N ARG A 6 22.17 -20.89 -3.78
CA ARG A 6 21.13 -21.13 -2.75
C ARG A 6 19.96 -21.99 -3.26
N ALA A 7 20.26 -23.10 -3.94
CA ALA A 7 19.24 -24.02 -4.46
C ALA A 7 18.40 -24.72 -3.35
N ASP A 8 18.84 -24.62 -2.10
CA ASP A 8 18.16 -25.13 -0.91
C ASP A 8 17.02 -24.22 -0.41
N LEU A 9 16.89 -23.01 -0.96
CA LEU A 9 15.85 -22.06 -0.61
C LEU A 9 14.69 -22.07 -1.61
N PRO A 10 13.45 -21.80 -1.17
CA PRO A 10 12.27 -21.73 -2.03
C PRO A 10 12.22 -20.40 -2.80
N LEU A 11 13.17 -20.20 -3.72
CA LEU A 11 13.32 -19.00 -4.53
C LEU A 11 12.75 -19.17 -5.95
N PHE A 12 12.06 -18.14 -6.42
CA PHE A 12 11.67 -17.96 -7.81
C PHE A 12 12.59 -16.92 -8.48
N HIS A 13 13.26 -17.30 -9.56
CA HIS A 13 14.04 -16.37 -10.37
C HIS A 13 13.15 -15.70 -11.41
N ALA A 14 12.99 -14.40 -11.27
CA ALA A 14 12.26 -13.60 -12.23
C ALA A 14 13.09 -13.37 -13.51
N PRO A 15 12.45 -13.00 -14.63
CA PRO A 15 13.15 -12.70 -15.89
C PRO A 15 14.16 -11.55 -15.80
N ASP A 16 14.05 -10.71 -14.77
CA ASP A 16 15.00 -9.62 -14.47
C ASP A 16 16.28 -10.10 -13.75
N GLY A 17 16.39 -11.41 -13.48
CA GLY A 17 17.53 -12.02 -12.79
C GLY A 17 17.48 -11.90 -11.27
N THR A 18 16.45 -11.28 -10.69
CA THR A 18 16.33 -11.11 -9.24
C THR A 18 15.55 -12.25 -8.58
N ALA A 19 15.95 -12.58 -7.35
CA ALA A 19 15.30 -13.64 -6.56
C ALA A 19 14.04 -13.11 -5.87
N HIS A 20 12.98 -13.88 -5.95
CA HIS A 20 11.71 -13.61 -5.29
C HIS A 20 11.25 -14.81 -4.47
N VAL A 21 10.42 -14.56 -3.47
CA VAL A 21 9.76 -15.59 -2.68
C VAL A 21 8.25 -15.36 -2.70
N ASP A 22 7.49 -16.45 -2.85
CA ASP A 22 6.04 -16.45 -2.74
C ASP A 22 5.64 -16.80 -1.30
N ARG A 23 4.82 -15.96 -0.69
CA ARG A 23 4.32 -16.15 0.68
C ARG A 23 3.67 -17.51 0.90
N ARG A 24 3.02 -18.05 -0.13
CA ARG A 24 2.29 -19.34 -0.08
C ARG A 24 3.18 -20.54 -0.42
N GLY A 25 4.45 -20.31 -0.71
CA GLY A 25 5.38 -21.30 -1.21
C GLY A 25 5.45 -21.36 -2.73
N LEU A 26 6.55 -21.93 -3.22
CA LEU A 26 6.76 -22.11 -4.65
C LEU A 26 5.75 -23.10 -5.22
N SER A 27 5.05 -22.67 -6.27
CA SER A 27 4.10 -23.49 -7.00
C SER A 27 4.17 -23.16 -8.50
N ALA A 28 3.47 -23.96 -9.31
CA ALA A 28 3.31 -23.68 -10.74
C ALA A 28 2.64 -22.30 -11.01
N ASP A 29 1.95 -21.72 -10.01
CA ASP A 29 1.31 -20.42 -10.11
C ASP A 29 2.24 -19.25 -9.76
N THR A 30 3.38 -19.47 -9.12
CA THR A 30 4.31 -18.40 -8.70
C THR A 30 4.72 -17.47 -9.85
N PRO A 31 5.00 -17.93 -11.10
CA PRO A 31 5.25 -17.03 -12.23
C PRO A 31 4.04 -16.13 -12.58
N ARG A 32 2.82 -16.62 -12.40
CA ARG A 32 1.58 -15.83 -12.60
C ARG A 32 1.41 -14.82 -11.47
N SER A 33 1.67 -15.21 -10.23
CA SER A 33 1.66 -14.32 -9.05
C SER A 33 2.68 -13.18 -9.21
N TRP A 34 3.91 -13.51 -9.64
CA TRP A 34 4.95 -12.52 -9.93
C TRP A 34 4.52 -11.55 -11.03
N ARG A 35 4.02 -12.03 -12.18
CA ARG A 35 3.52 -11.16 -13.25
C ARG A 35 2.39 -10.24 -12.75
N ARG A 36 1.46 -10.76 -11.94
CA ARG A 36 0.37 -9.95 -11.38
C ARG A 36 0.86 -8.82 -10.47
N ALA A 37 1.98 -9.01 -9.79
CA ALA A 37 2.57 -8.04 -8.87
C ALA A 37 3.52 -7.05 -9.57
N HIS A 38 4.32 -7.51 -10.53
CA HIS A 38 5.46 -6.75 -11.07
C HIS A 38 5.41 -6.47 -12.57
N ASP A 39 4.57 -7.16 -13.36
CA ASP A 39 4.46 -6.87 -14.79
C ASP A 39 3.81 -5.49 -14.99
N PRO A 40 4.52 -4.51 -15.58
CA PRO A 40 4.01 -3.15 -15.73
C PRO A 40 2.77 -3.07 -16.61
N ALA A 41 2.57 -4.00 -17.55
CA ALA A 41 1.34 -4.06 -18.35
C ALA A 41 0.15 -4.51 -17.49
N VAL A 42 0.34 -5.53 -16.65
CA VAL A 42 -0.70 -6.05 -15.76
C VAL A 42 -1.05 -5.04 -14.67
N VAL A 43 -0.05 -4.39 -14.07
CA VAL A 43 -0.24 -3.35 -13.05
C VAL A 43 -0.99 -2.15 -13.64
N ARG A 44 -0.59 -1.63 -14.81
CA ARG A 44 -1.30 -0.53 -15.49
C ARG A 44 -2.73 -0.90 -15.84
N ARG A 45 -2.96 -2.10 -16.35
CA ARG A 45 -4.32 -2.58 -16.66
C ARG A 45 -5.19 -2.65 -15.40
N ARG A 46 -4.66 -3.16 -14.28
CA ARG A 46 -5.39 -3.22 -13.01
C ARG A 46 -5.67 -1.83 -12.44
N ALA A 47 -4.70 -0.93 -12.51
CA ALA A 47 -4.89 0.47 -12.12
C ALA A 47 -6.00 1.13 -12.96
N GLY A 48 -6.00 0.91 -14.28
CA GLY A 48 -7.05 1.37 -15.18
C GLY A 48 -8.43 0.80 -14.86
N ILE A 49 -8.52 -0.52 -14.60
CA ILE A 49 -9.78 -1.16 -14.19
C ILE A 49 -10.28 -0.61 -12.85
N ARG A 50 -9.40 -0.44 -11.86
CA ARG A 50 -9.77 0.16 -10.56
C ARG A 50 -10.24 1.60 -10.74
N ALA A 51 -9.53 2.40 -11.52
CA ALA A 51 -9.92 3.78 -11.82
C ALA A 51 -11.29 3.83 -12.53
N ALA A 52 -11.54 2.95 -13.49
CA ALA A 52 -12.83 2.85 -14.17
C ALA A 52 -13.94 2.41 -13.22
N ALA A 53 -13.69 1.45 -12.33
CA ALA A 53 -14.67 1.00 -11.35
C ALA A 53 -15.01 2.09 -10.33
N ILE A 54 -14.00 2.81 -9.82
CA ILE A 54 -14.19 3.95 -8.90
C ILE A 54 -14.93 5.08 -9.62
N GLY A 55 -14.51 5.45 -10.83
CA GLY A 55 -15.16 6.50 -11.62
C GLY A 55 -16.61 6.16 -11.97
N GLY A 56 -16.87 4.91 -12.37
CA GLY A 56 -18.22 4.41 -12.66
C GLY A 56 -19.11 4.39 -11.41
N GLY A 57 -18.59 3.89 -10.28
CA GLY A 57 -19.31 3.91 -9.00
C GLY A 57 -19.64 5.33 -8.52
N ALA A 58 -18.66 6.25 -8.61
CA ALA A 58 -18.86 7.65 -8.28
C ALA A 58 -19.92 8.31 -9.17
N LEU A 59 -19.93 8.02 -10.47
CA LEU A 59 -20.96 8.50 -11.40
C LEU A 59 -22.35 8.02 -11.00
N VAL A 60 -22.52 6.72 -10.74
CA VAL A 60 -23.80 6.13 -10.33
C VAL A 60 -24.29 6.75 -9.01
N LEU A 61 -23.41 6.89 -8.01
CA LEU A 61 -23.76 7.52 -6.74
C LEU A 61 -24.16 8.99 -6.92
N SER A 62 -23.47 9.73 -7.79
CA SER A 62 -23.80 11.13 -8.05
C SER A 62 -25.15 11.28 -8.76
N LEU A 63 -25.47 10.38 -9.70
CA LEU A 63 -26.78 10.32 -10.35
C LEU A 63 -27.90 9.98 -9.36
N LEU A 64 -27.67 9.02 -8.47
CA LEU A 64 -28.60 8.69 -7.37
C LEU A 64 -28.78 9.87 -6.41
N GLY A 65 -27.70 10.61 -6.11
CA GLY A 65 -27.74 11.84 -5.33
C GLY A 65 -28.62 12.92 -5.97
N GLY A 66 -28.49 13.12 -7.28
CA GLY A 66 -29.35 14.03 -8.04
C GLY A 66 -30.82 13.60 -8.03
N ALA A 67 -31.09 12.31 -8.22
CA ALA A 67 -32.46 11.76 -8.17
C ALA A 67 -33.09 11.89 -6.77
N ALA A 68 -32.32 11.63 -5.71
CA ALA A 68 -32.76 11.83 -4.34
C ALA A 68 -33.04 13.32 -4.03
N GLY A 69 -32.16 14.22 -4.48
CA GLY A 69 -32.36 15.67 -4.35
C GLY A 69 -33.66 16.16 -5.02
N LEU A 70 -33.97 15.61 -6.21
CA LEU A 70 -35.25 15.86 -6.88
C LEU A 70 -36.44 15.34 -6.08
N ALA A 71 -36.38 14.11 -5.57
CA ALA A 71 -37.46 13.53 -4.77
C ALA A 71 -37.76 14.37 -3.52
N VAL A 72 -36.72 14.80 -2.78
CA VAL A 72 -36.87 15.68 -1.61
C VAL A 72 -37.48 17.03 -2.01
N THR A 73 -37.01 17.64 -3.09
CA THR A 73 -37.52 18.95 -3.55
C THR A 73 -39.01 18.86 -3.92
N SER A 74 -39.40 17.80 -4.63
CA SER A 74 -40.79 17.56 -5.02
C SER A 74 -41.72 17.29 -3.82
N ALA A 75 -41.22 16.62 -2.78
CA ALA A 75 -41.98 16.33 -1.56
C ALA A 75 -42.21 17.58 -0.69
N VAL A 76 -41.23 18.50 -0.65
CA VAL A 76 -41.29 19.70 0.21
C VAL A 76 -42.01 20.86 -0.48
N TRP A 77 -41.88 21.01 -1.81
CA TRP A 77 -42.36 22.19 -2.54
C TRP A 77 -43.52 21.91 -3.52
N GLY A 78 -43.96 20.66 -3.66
CA GLY A 78 -45.06 20.26 -4.54
C GLY A 78 -44.64 19.92 -5.99
N PRO A 79 -45.59 19.51 -6.86
CA PRO A 79 -45.30 19.11 -8.24
C PRO A 79 -44.76 20.28 -9.07
N VAL A 80 -43.61 20.02 -9.69
CA VAL A 80 -42.66 21.01 -10.20
C VAL A 80 -43.09 21.54 -11.57
N GLY A 81 -43.78 22.69 -11.58
CA GLY A 81 -44.19 23.37 -12.82
C GLY A 81 -43.09 24.21 -13.49
N ASP A 82 -42.11 24.70 -12.72
CA ASP A 82 -41.07 25.60 -13.22
C ASP A 82 -39.68 24.94 -13.22
N GLY A 83 -39.05 24.85 -14.41
CA GLY A 83 -37.77 24.17 -14.63
C GLY A 83 -36.60 24.64 -13.75
N ALA A 84 -36.71 25.80 -13.11
CA ALA A 84 -35.70 26.32 -12.17
C ALA A 84 -35.56 25.45 -10.89
N ASN A 85 -36.67 24.95 -10.34
CA ASN A 85 -36.64 24.11 -9.14
C ASN A 85 -36.17 22.67 -9.43
N LEU A 86 -36.38 22.21 -10.67
CA LEU A 86 -35.89 20.93 -11.18
C LEU A 86 -34.35 20.93 -11.29
N VAL A 87 -33.77 22.00 -11.86
CA VAL A 87 -32.32 22.15 -11.97
C VAL A 87 -31.67 22.38 -10.59
N GLY A 88 -32.33 23.13 -9.70
CA GLY A 88 -31.85 23.39 -8.34
C GLY A 88 -31.77 22.14 -7.47
N GLY A 89 -32.84 21.35 -7.40
CA GLY A 89 -32.89 20.14 -6.56
C GLY A 89 -31.95 19.02 -7.03
N ALA A 90 -31.92 18.76 -8.34
CA ALA A 90 -31.00 17.79 -8.94
C ALA A 90 -29.54 18.22 -8.80
N GLY A 91 -29.26 19.49 -9.08
CA GLY A 91 -27.91 20.06 -9.02
C GLY A 91 -27.35 20.05 -7.61
N LEU A 92 -28.17 20.42 -6.61
CA LEU A 92 -27.74 20.40 -5.20
C LEU A 92 -27.48 18.98 -4.71
N GLY A 93 -28.37 18.02 -5.02
CA GLY A 93 -28.18 16.61 -4.66
C GLY A 93 -26.91 16.00 -5.26
N PHE A 94 -26.66 16.28 -6.55
CA PHE A 94 -25.44 15.87 -7.24
C PHE A 94 -24.18 16.49 -6.59
N LEU A 95 -24.22 17.79 -6.30
CA LEU A 95 -23.10 18.53 -5.73
C LEU A 95 -22.73 18.01 -4.33
N VAL A 96 -23.73 17.79 -3.47
CA VAL A 96 -23.52 17.27 -2.11
C VAL A 96 -22.89 15.88 -2.14
N VAL A 97 -23.43 14.97 -2.95
CA VAL A 97 -22.88 13.61 -3.06
C VAL A 97 -21.48 13.61 -3.66
N SER A 98 -21.22 14.46 -4.66
CA SER A 98 -19.88 14.63 -5.24
C SER A 98 -18.87 15.10 -4.21
N TRP A 99 -19.24 16.04 -3.34
CA TRP A 99 -18.38 16.52 -2.25
C TRP A 99 -18.10 15.43 -1.20
N ILE A 100 -19.13 14.66 -0.82
CA ILE A 100 -18.96 13.54 0.12
C ILE A 100 -18.02 12.48 -0.48
N LEU A 101 -18.18 12.15 -1.76
CA LEU A 101 -17.29 11.22 -2.46
C LEU A 101 -15.86 11.73 -2.51
N LEU A 102 -15.66 13.01 -2.82
CA LEU A 102 -14.33 13.62 -2.85
C LEU A 102 -13.68 13.60 -1.47
N ALA A 103 -14.41 13.96 -0.42
CA ALA A 103 -13.93 13.89 0.95
C ALA A 103 -13.57 12.46 1.36
N ALA A 104 -14.43 11.49 1.04
CA ALA A 104 -14.15 10.07 1.30
C ALA A 104 -12.88 9.60 0.57
N LEU A 105 -12.67 10.03 -0.68
CA LEU A 105 -11.51 9.63 -1.48
C LEU A 105 -10.21 10.28 -0.97
N LEU A 106 -10.27 11.50 -0.47
CA LEU A 106 -9.13 12.19 0.18
C LEU A 106 -8.79 11.60 1.55
N LEU A 107 -9.80 11.11 2.28
CA LEU A 107 -9.63 10.50 3.61
C LEU A 107 -9.25 9.02 3.52
N HIS A 108 -9.58 8.34 2.42
CA HIS A 108 -9.29 6.93 2.26
C HIS A 108 -7.81 6.72 1.97
N ARG A 109 -7.07 6.27 2.99
CA ARG A 109 -5.74 5.69 2.77
C ARG A 109 -5.94 4.27 2.24
N PRO A 110 -5.56 3.96 0.99
CA PRO A 110 -5.63 2.59 0.52
C PRO A 110 -4.73 1.75 1.43
N VAL A 111 -5.33 0.77 2.11
CA VAL A 111 -4.56 -0.25 2.81
C VAL A 111 -3.80 -1.00 1.74
N ALA A 112 -2.47 -0.86 1.72
CA ALA A 112 -1.63 -1.63 0.83
C ALA A 112 -1.77 -3.10 1.25
N GLU A 113 -2.48 -3.89 0.44
CA GLU A 113 -2.44 -5.35 0.56
C GLU A 113 -0.97 -5.78 0.48
N LEU A 114 -0.52 -6.57 1.47
CA LEU A 114 0.84 -7.08 1.44
C LEU A 114 1.01 -7.96 0.19
N PRO A 115 2.06 -7.73 -0.62
CA PRO A 115 2.24 -8.46 -1.86
C PRO A 115 2.51 -9.94 -1.58
N ASP A 116 1.81 -10.82 -2.30
CA ASP A 116 2.01 -12.28 -2.20
C ASP A 116 3.42 -12.70 -2.62
N VAL A 117 4.06 -11.96 -3.54
CA VAL A 117 5.42 -12.22 -4.01
C VAL A 117 6.29 -11.01 -3.70
N VAL A 118 7.44 -11.24 -3.07
CA VAL A 118 8.37 -10.19 -2.64
C VAL A 118 9.77 -10.52 -3.16
N ARG A 119 10.50 -9.48 -3.60
CA ARG A 119 11.92 -9.61 -3.93
C ARG A 119 12.71 -9.90 -2.66
N VAL A 120 13.56 -10.92 -2.69
CA VAL A 120 14.43 -11.26 -1.55
C VAL A 120 15.64 -10.33 -1.57
N PRO A 121 15.85 -9.51 -0.52
CA PRO A 121 17.03 -8.66 -0.40
C PRO A 121 18.33 -9.47 -0.33
N ASP A 122 19.43 -8.89 -0.82
CA ASP A 122 20.73 -9.59 -0.88
C ASP A 122 21.27 -9.97 0.52
N ASP A 123 20.97 -9.16 1.54
CA ASP A 123 21.27 -9.47 2.94
C ASP A 123 20.51 -10.70 3.44
N VAL A 124 19.22 -10.82 3.09
CA VAL A 124 18.41 -11.99 3.42
C VAL A 124 18.90 -13.22 2.66
N LEU A 125 19.26 -13.08 1.37
CA LEU A 125 19.82 -14.19 0.58
C LEU A 125 21.13 -14.71 1.16
N ALA A 126 22.00 -13.81 1.65
CA ALA A 126 23.27 -14.16 2.24
C ALA A 126 23.14 -14.77 3.64
N ALA A 127 22.18 -14.28 4.44
CA ALA A 127 22.02 -14.65 5.84
C ALA A 127 21.06 -15.80 6.10
N ALA A 128 20.09 -16.06 5.21
CA ALA A 128 19.05 -17.04 5.46
C ALA A 128 19.67 -18.41 5.79
N PRO A 129 19.18 -19.14 6.82
CA PRO A 129 19.64 -20.48 7.11
C PRO A 129 19.25 -21.46 5.99
N ALA A 130 19.96 -22.59 5.92
CA ALA A 130 19.65 -23.61 4.92
C ALA A 130 18.29 -24.27 5.17
N GLY A 131 17.51 -24.48 4.11
CA GLY A 131 16.16 -25.06 4.20
C GLY A 131 15.12 -24.17 4.89
N ALA A 132 15.32 -22.85 4.89
CA ALA A 132 14.32 -21.91 5.40
C ALA A 132 13.01 -22.03 4.62
N ASP A 133 11.89 -22.07 5.33
CA ASP A 133 10.56 -22.11 4.73
C ASP A 133 10.22 -20.79 4.02
N SER A 134 9.37 -20.89 3.00
CA SER A 134 8.92 -19.78 2.15
C SER A 134 8.25 -18.67 2.96
N ALA A 135 7.44 -19.04 3.95
CA ALA A 135 6.75 -18.06 4.79
C ALA A 135 7.72 -17.21 5.63
N ARG A 136 8.76 -17.85 6.19
CA ARG A 136 9.82 -17.16 6.96
C ARG A 136 10.69 -16.30 6.06
N LEU A 137 11.10 -16.84 4.92
CA LEU A 137 11.88 -16.09 3.95
C LEU A 137 11.11 -14.87 3.43
N TRP A 138 9.81 -15.01 3.21
CA TRP A 138 8.92 -13.90 2.88
C TRP A 138 8.83 -12.87 4.01
N SER A 139 8.63 -13.28 5.27
CA SER A 139 8.54 -12.35 6.40
C SER A 139 9.84 -11.57 6.63
N TRP A 140 11.00 -12.24 6.55
CA TRP A 140 12.31 -11.57 6.65
C TRP A 140 12.57 -10.61 5.50
N SER A 141 12.15 -10.98 4.29
CA SER A 141 12.26 -10.13 3.10
C SER A 141 11.39 -8.88 3.24
N VAL A 142 10.15 -9.03 3.72
CA VAL A 142 9.24 -7.90 3.97
C VAL A 142 9.81 -6.97 5.03
N ALA A 143 10.25 -7.50 6.17
CA ALA A 143 10.82 -6.70 7.25
C ALA A 143 12.07 -5.92 6.79
N SER A 144 12.98 -6.61 6.09
CA SER A 144 14.24 -6.02 5.62
C SER A 144 14.03 -4.99 4.50
N ALA A 145 13.06 -5.24 3.60
CA ALA A 145 12.70 -4.29 2.55
C ALA A 145 11.96 -3.07 3.11
N ALA A 146 11.09 -3.24 4.11
CA ALA A 146 10.37 -2.14 4.75
C ALA A 146 11.34 -1.17 5.46
N GLU A 147 12.31 -1.69 6.21
CA GLU A 147 13.36 -0.87 6.82
C GLU A 147 14.19 -0.14 5.74
N ALA A 148 14.67 -0.87 4.74
CA ALA A 148 15.49 -0.31 3.66
C ALA A 148 14.75 0.78 2.86
N ALA A 149 13.45 0.64 2.62
CA ALA A 149 12.64 1.62 1.90
C ALA A 149 12.45 2.93 2.69
N LEU A 150 12.45 2.88 4.02
CA LEU A 150 12.26 4.06 4.87
C LEU A 150 13.54 4.89 5.01
N ARG A 151 14.72 4.26 5.02
CA ARG A 151 16.01 4.93 5.29
C ARG A 151 16.27 6.18 4.43
N PRO A 152 16.10 6.18 3.08
CA PRO A 152 16.45 7.32 2.25
C PRO A 152 15.62 8.57 2.53
N HIS A 153 14.37 8.39 2.97
CA HIS A 153 13.41 9.46 3.18
C HIS A 153 13.33 9.91 4.65
N LEU A 154 13.98 9.17 5.55
CA LEU A 154 13.86 9.36 6.98
C LEU A 154 14.39 10.73 7.42
N HIS A 155 15.51 11.19 6.86
CA HIS A 155 16.09 12.49 7.20
C HIS A 155 15.11 13.65 6.89
N HIS A 156 14.55 13.67 5.68
CA HIS A 156 13.55 14.67 5.28
C HIS A 156 12.28 14.60 6.15
N ARG A 157 11.76 13.39 6.41
CA ARG A 157 10.51 13.23 7.19
C ARG A 157 10.64 13.60 8.66
N LEU A 158 11.87 13.70 9.18
CA LEU A 158 12.15 14.07 10.57
C LEU A 158 12.53 15.54 10.73
N GLN A 159 12.75 16.29 9.64
CA GLN A 159 12.97 17.72 9.71
C GLN A 159 11.68 18.43 10.08
N VAL A 160 11.68 19.08 11.25
CA VAL A 160 10.57 19.91 11.72
C VAL A 160 10.96 21.37 11.49
N GLU A 161 10.42 21.96 10.42
CA GLU A 161 10.62 23.39 10.13
C GLU A 161 9.51 24.25 10.72
N ARG A 162 8.33 23.65 10.95
CA ARG A 162 7.13 24.35 11.46
C ARG A 162 6.47 23.56 12.60
N PRO A 163 5.84 24.24 13.58
CA PRO A 163 5.17 23.56 14.70
C PRO A 163 4.10 22.53 14.28
N GLY A 164 3.43 22.74 13.13
CA GLY A 164 2.44 21.80 12.60
C GLY A 164 3.00 20.46 12.11
N GLN A 165 4.33 20.34 11.92
CA GLN A 165 4.99 19.14 11.40
C GLN A 165 5.48 18.21 12.51
N GLU A 166 5.41 18.61 13.78
CA GLU A 166 5.88 17.77 14.89
C GLU A 166 5.16 16.43 14.98
N GLY A 167 3.84 16.42 14.73
CA GLY A 167 3.05 15.19 14.73
C GLY A 167 3.47 14.23 13.61
N GLU A 168 3.77 14.77 12.43
CA GLU A 168 4.21 13.98 11.28
C GLU A 168 5.61 13.41 11.48
N ALA A 169 6.53 14.19 12.04
CA ALA A 169 7.87 13.74 12.38
C ALA A 169 7.84 12.65 13.47
N ARG A 170 6.99 12.80 14.49
CA ARG A 170 6.79 11.76 15.52
C ARG A 170 6.21 10.48 14.91
N ALA A 171 5.20 10.59 14.05
CA ALA A 171 4.61 9.45 13.37
C ALA A 171 5.63 8.73 12.45
N ALA A 172 6.43 9.48 11.69
CA ALA A 172 7.50 8.92 10.86
C ALA A 172 8.57 8.22 11.70
N ARG A 173 8.91 8.77 12.87
CA ARG A 173 9.85 8.14 13.80
C ARG A 173 9.29 6.84 14.37
N GLU A 174 8.01 6.79 14.73
CA GLU A 174 7.38 5.58 15.23
C GLU A 174 7.23 4.50 14.15
N GLU A 175 6.90 4.91 12.92
CA GLU A 175 6.89 4.04 11.74
C GLU A 175 8.26 3.39 11.52
N TYR A 176 9.34 4.20 11.55
CA TYR A 176 10.70 3.67 11.44
C TYR A 176 11.07 2.75 12.60
N ARG A 177 10.75 3.12 13.85
CA ARG A 177 11.02 2.27 15.03
C ARG A 177 10.35 0.91 14.93
N ARG A 178 9.12 0.85 14.42
CA ARG A 178 8.42 -0.40 14.19
C ARG A 178 9.12 -1.24 13.13
N ALA A 179 9.38 -0.66 11.95
CA ALA A 179 10.06 -1.37 10.86
C ALA A 179 11.47 -1.86 11.25
N TYR A 180 12.21 -1.03 12.00
CA TYR A 180 13.53 -1.40 12.49
C TYR A 180 13.48 -2.54 13.52
N ARG A 181 12.50 -2.54 14.44
CA ARG A 181 12.29 -3.67 15.36
C ARG A 181 11.98 -4.96 14.62
N ASP A 182 11.12 -4.91 13.62
CA ASP A 182 10.78 -6.07 12.79
C ASP A 182 12.00 -6.58 12.01
N HIS A 183 12.85 -5.68 11.50
CA HIS A 183 14.11 -6.04 10.85
C HIS A 183 15.12 -6.65 11.83
N VAL A 184 15.27 -6.11 13.04
CA VAL A 184 16.15 -6.69 14.07
C VAL A 184 15.69 -8.09 14.47
N ALA A 185 14.37 -8.30 14.63
CA ALA A 185 13.81 -9.61 14.91
C ALA A 185 14.11 -10.59 13.76
N ALA A 186 13.91 -10.18 12.51
CA ALA A 186 14.25 -10.98 11.33
C ALA A 186 15.75 -11.33 11.29
N CYS A 187 16.63 -10.36 11.57
CA CYS A 187 18.07 -10.61 11.65
C CYS A 187 18.43 -11.61 12.74
N GLY A 188 17.80 -11.50 13.92
CA GLY A 188 17.97 -12.44 15.03
C GLY A 188 17.57 -13.87 14.66
N GLU A 189 16.46 -14.06 13.95
CA GLU A 189 16.02 -15.37 13.48
C GLU A 189 16.93 -15.97 12.39
N MET A 190 17.48 -15.14 11.52
CA MET A 190 18.45 -15.56 10.50
C MET A 190 19.86 -15.80 11.08
N GLY A 191 20.15 -15.30 12.28
CA GLY A 191 21.51 -15.29 12.83
C GLY A 191 22.43 -14.25 12.18
N SER A 192 21.87 -13.19 11.61
CA SER A 192 22.63 -12.09 10.97
C SER A 192 22.76 -10.86 11.87
N THR A 193 23.72 -10.02 11.52
CA THR A 193 23.89 -8.72 12.19
C THR A 193 22.93 -7.71 11.60
N PRO A 194 22.06 -7.05 12.41
CA PRO A 194 21.18 -6.02 11.92
C PRO A 194 21.97 -4.78 11.47
N ARG A 195 21.39 -4.03 10.53
CA ARG A 195 21.98 -2.75 10.09
C ARG A 195 22.02 -1.76 11.25
N GLU A 196 23.01 -0.87 11.25
CA GLU A 196 23.04 0.23 12.21
C GLU A 196 21.80 1.12 12.02
N PRO A 197 21.14 1.53 13.13
CA PRO A 197 19.94 2.35 13.04
C PRO A 197 20.27 3.71 12.42
N ALA A 198 19.48 4.12 11.44
CA ALA A 198 19.67 5.39 10.73
C ALA A 198 19.37 6.62 11.63
N VAL A 199 18.62 6.42 12.71
CA VAL A 199 18.22 7.47 13.66
C VAL A 199 18.33 6.87 15.07
N PRO A 200 18.76 7.66 16.07
CA PRO A 200 18.77 7.21 17.46
C PRO A 200 17.40 6.65 17.87
N LEU A 201 17.41 5.41 18.34
CA LEU A 201 16.25 4.79 18.98
C LEU A 201 16.30 5.29 20.42
N ASP A 202 15.40 6.20 20.81
CA ASP A 202 15.37 6.66 22.20
C ASP A 202 15.10 5.45 23.10
N THR A 203 16.09 5.07 23.89
CA THR A 203 16.04 3.95 24.85
C THR A 203 15.43 4.34 26.19
N ARG A 204 14.86 5.55 26.30
CA ARG A 204 14.16 5.99 27.52
C ARG A 204 12.77 5.37 27.57
N THR A 205 12.72 4.15 28.09
CA THR A 205 11.57 3.60 28.83
C THR A 205 11.37 4.34 30.14
#